data_AF-A0A0R1YX13-F1
#
_entry.id   AF-A0A0R1YX13-F1
#
_cell.length_a   1.000
_cell.length_b   1.000
_cell.length_c   1.000
_cell.angle_alpha   90.00
_cell.angle_beta   90.00
_cell.angle_gamma   90.00
#
_symmetry.space_group_name_H-M   'P 1'
#
loop_
_entity.id
_entity.type
_entity.pdbx_description
1 polymer ?
#
loop_
_entity_poly.entity_id
_entity_poly.type
_entity_poly.pdbx_seq_one_letter_code
_entity_poly.pdbx_strand_id
1 'polypeptide(L)'
;MKIRDIVQTALITAAIIVIGMIPPIPLGFIPVPIVMQNLGIMLAGIVLGAKKGTIAVFMFLLLAFLGFPVLSGGQAGPAVFIGTTAGYLLGWLITPAMMAYGLSRPIVSRSWGATDCHLDNGRLDC
;
A
#
# COMPACT_ATOMS: atom_id res chain seq x y z
N MET A 1 3.07 9.78 19.59
CA MET A 1 2.76 10.08 18.17
C MET A 1 2.36 11.54 18.09
N LYS A 2 2.89 12.31 17.13
CA LYS A 2 2.45 13.70 16.91
C LYS A 2 1.17 13.69 16.05
N ILE A 3 0.32 14.71 16.17
CA ILE A 3 -0.94 14.83 15.40
C ILE A 3 -0.71 14.63 13.90
N ARG A 4 0.38 15.18 13.35
CA ARG A 4 0.77 15.03 11.95
C ARG A 4 0.93 13.57 11.52
N ASP A 5 1.47 12.71 12.39
CA ASP A 5 1.67 11.29 12.08
C ASP A 5 0.34 10.55 11.95
N ILE A 6 -0.62 10.88 12.81
CA ILE A 6 -1.97 10.29 12.80
C ILE A 6 -2.68 10.69 11.51
N VAL A 7 -2.62 11.97 11.16
CA VAL A 7 -3.25 12.49 9.93
C VAL A 7 -2.64 11.84 8.68
N GLN A 8 -1.30 11.73 8.60
CA GLN A 8 -0.64 11.05 7.48
C GLN A 8 -1.05 9.58 7.36
N THR A 9 -1.16 8.88 8.49
CA THR A 9 -1.61 7.48 8.54
C THR A 9 -3.05 7.35 8.04
N ALA A 10 -3.96 8.20 8.54
CA ALA A 10 -5.36 8.21 8.13
C ALA A 10 -5.52 8.53 6.63
N LEU A 11 -4.75 9.48 6.09
CA LEU A 11 -4.79 9.86 4.68
C LEU A 11 -4.37 8.70 3.76
N ILE A 12 -3.31 7.97 4.12
CA ILE A 12 -2.87 6.80 3.34
C ILE A 12 -3.88 5.67 3.43
N THR A 13 -4.42 5.39 4.62
CA THR A 13 -5.50 4.41 4.78
C THR A 13 -6.71 4.77 3.92
N ALA A 14 -7.12 6.03 3.91
CA ALA A 14 -8.22 6.51 3.05
C ALA A 14 -7.89 6.35 1.55
N ALA A 15 -6.67 6.69 1.13
CA ALA A 15 -6.24 6.51 -0.26
C ALA A 15 -6.30 5.03 -0.70
N ILE A 16 -5.89 4.09 0.15
CA ILE A 16 -5.99 2.64 -0.13
C ILE A 16 -7.45 2.23 -0.36
N ILE A 17 -8.37 2.74 0.45
CA ILE A 17 -9.81 2.44 0.33
C ILE A 17 -10.36 2.98 -0.99
N VAL A 18 -10.02 4.22 -1.36
CA VAL A 18 -10.47 4.83 -2.61
C VAL A 18 -9.95 4.07 -3.83
N ILE A 19 -8.68 3.65 -3.84
CA ILE A 19 -8.13 2.81 -4.91
C ILE A 19 -8.84 1.44 -4.96
N GLY A 20 -9.24 0.91 -3.80
CA GLY A 20 -10.02 -0.32 -3.69
C GLY A 20 -11.46 -0.22 -4.20
N MET A 21 -12.00 0.98 -4.45
CA MET A 21 -13.32 1.11 -5.10
C MET A 21 -13.28 0.76 -6.59
N ILE A 22 -12.10 0.66 -7.18
CA ILE A 22 -11.95 0.29 -8.58
C ILE A 22 -12.31 -1.20 -8.73
N PRO A 23 -13.24 -1.54 -9.64
CA PRO A 23 -13.72 -2.90 -9.76
C PRO A 23 -12.58 -3.86 -10.18
N PRO A 24 -12.49 -5.04 -9.56
CA PRO A 24 -11.53 -6.07 -9.91
C PRO A 24 -11.77 -6.59 -11.32
N ILE A 25 -10.68 -6.94 -12.02
CA ILE A 25 -10.77 -7.63 -13.31
C ILE A 25 -10.66 -9.15 -13.04
N PRO A 26 -11.76 -9.91 -13.20
CA PRO A 26 -11.74 -11.36 -12.97
C PRO A 26 -10.95 -12.07 -14.07
N LEU A 27 -10.22 -13.10 -13.67
CA LEU A 27 -9.50 -13.99 -14.57
C LEU A 27 -10.28 -15.29 -14.71
N GLY A 28 -10.45 -15.80 -15.93
CA GLY A 28 -11.24 -17.01 -16.19
C GLY A 28 -10.60 -18.32 -15.70
N PHE A 29 -9.32 -18.28 -15.31
CA PHE A 29 -8.51 -19.48 -14.99
C PHE A 29 -8.19 -19.61 -13.50
N ILE A 30 -8.23 -18.51 -12.75
CA ILE A 30 -7.87 -18.47 -11.33
C ILE A 30 -8.90 -17.64 -10.54
N PRO A 31 -9.28 -18.07 -9.33
CA PRO A 31 -10.33 -17.44 -8.53
C PRO A 31 -9.90 -16.11 -7.87
N VAL A 32 -8.71 -15.59 -8.20
CA VAL A 32 -8.14 -14.36 -7.63
C VAL A 32 -8.13 -13.29 -8.72
N PRO A 33 -8.89 -12.20 -8.55
CA PRO A 33 -8.93 -11.13 -9.54
C PRO A 33 -7.68 -10.24 -9.49
N ILE A 34 -7.43 -9.54 -10.60
CA ILE A 34 -6.44 -8.46 -10.63
C ILE A 34 -7.08 -7.23 -10.01
N VAL A 35 -6.40 -6.67 -9.00
CA VAL A 35 -6.82 -5.48 -8.25
C VAL A 35 -5.73 -4.41 -8.36
N MET A 36 -6.10 -3.14 -8.19
CA MET A 36 -5.14 -2.04 -8.04
C MET A 36 -4.86 -1.70 -6.58
N GLN A 37 -5.59 -2.29 -5.64
CA GLN A 37 -5.52 -1.97 -4.22
C GLN A 37 -4.16 -2.28 -3.56
N ASN A 38 -3.51 -3.34 -4.02
CA ASN A 38 -2.12 -3.71 -3.73
C ASN A 38 -1.10 -2.60 -4.07
N LEU A 39 -1.36 -1.74 -5.06
CA LEU A 39 -0.55 -0.54 -5.30
C LEU A 39 -0.60 0.41 -4.09
N GLY A 40 -1.79 0.62 -3.53
CA GLY A 40 -1.98 1.45 -2.33
C GLY A 40 -1.19 0.92 -1.13
N ILE A 41 -1.11 -0.41 -0.97
CA ILE A 41 -0.32 -1.05 0.09
C ILE A 41 1.18 -0.77 -0.08
N MET A 42 1.69 -0.81 -1.32
CA MET A 42 3.08 -0.50 -1.62
C MET A 42 3.39 0.99 -1.37
N LEU A 43 2.48 1.89 -1.76
CA LEU A 43 2.59 3.33 -1.49
C LEU A 43 2.65 3.62 0.01
N ALA A 44 1.89 2.89 0.84
CA ALA A 44 1.96 3.03 2.29
C ALA A 44 3.36 2.72 2.84
N GLY A 45 4.06 1.72 2.27
CA GLY A 45 5.43 1.39 2.64
C GLY A 45 6.44 2.47 2.25
N ILE A 46 6.31 3.04 1.05
CA ILE A 46 7.23 4.06 0.52
C ILE A 46 7.03 5.41 1.23
N VAL A 47 5.79 5.86 1.39
CA VAL A 47 5.48 7.23 1.86
C VAL A 47 5.60 7.37 3.38
N LEU A 48 5.15 6.36 4.14
CA LEU A 48 5.09 6.42 5.61
C LEU A 48 6.24 5.69 6.30
N GLY A 49 6.97 4.85 5.58
CA GLY A 49 8.04 4.01 6.11
C GLY A 49 7.52 2.83 6.95
N ALA A 50 8.46 2.08 7.55
CA ALA A 50 8.19 0.73 8.05
C ALA A 50 7.14 0.67 9.17
N LYS A 51 7.28 1.53 10.19
CA LYS A 51 6.39 1.52 11.36
C LYS A 51 5.03 2.15 11.10
N LYS A 52 4.96 3.28 10.39
CA LYS A 52 3.68 3.97 10.17
C LYS A 52 2.88 3.32 9.04
N GLY A 53 3.56 2.82 8.00
CA GLY A 53 2.91 2.11 6.89
C GLY A 53 2.29 0.79 7.33
N THR A 54 2.97 0.03 8.19
CA THR A 54 2.38 -1.20 8.78
C THR A 54 1.14 -0.89 9.62
N ILE A 55 1.17 0.17 10.42
CA ILE A 55 -0.01 0.61 11.20
C ILE A 55 -1.16 1.00 10.27
N ALA A 56 -0.90 1.75 9.20
CA ALA A 56 -1.92 2.16 8.22
C ALA A 56 -2.60 0.94 7.56
N VAL A 57 -1.81 -0.06 7.15
CA VAL A 57 -2.30 -1.28 6.51
C VAL A 57 -3.01 -2.20 7.50
N PHE A 58 -2.51 -2.30 8.73
CA PHE A 58 -3.19 -3.02 9.80
C PHE A 58 -4.56 -2.41 10.09
N MET A 59 -4.64 -1.08 10.17
CA MET A 59 -5.90 -0.37 10.40
C MET A 59 -6.89 -0.57 9.24
N PHE A 60 -6.38 -0.57 8.00
CA PHE A 60 -7.16 -0.94 6.81
C PHE A 60 -7.71 -2.38 6.89
N LEU A 61 -6.86 -3.35 7.23
CA LEU A 61 -7.26 -4.76 7.39
C LEU A 61 -8.28 -4.94 8.52
N LEU A 62 -8.16 -4.16 9.60
CA LEU A 62 -9.10 -4.17 10.71
C LEU A 62 -10.49 -3.66 10.29
N LEU A 63 -10.55 -2.60 9.46
CA LEU A 63 -11.80 -2.14 8.87
C LEU A 63 -12.44 -3.20 7.96
N ALA A 64 -11.63 -3.88 7.14
CA ALA A 64 -12.10 -4.98 6.31
C ALA A 64 -12.64 -6.16 7.15
N PHE A 65 -11.96 -6.48 8.25
CA PHE A 65 -12.37 -7.53 9.18
C PHE A 65 -13.69 -7.22 9.88
N LEU A 66 -13.92 -5.96 10.26
CA LEU A 66 -15.18 -5.50 10.85
C LEU A 66 -16.37 -5.55 9.87
N GLY A 67 -16.15 -5.87 8.59
CA GLY A 67 -17.22 -6.02 7.62
C GLY A 67 -17.50 -4.78 6.79
N PHE A 68 -16.61 -3.78 6.80
CA PHE A 68 -16.72 -2.67 5.85
C PHE A 68 -16.31 -3.12 4.44
N PRO A 69 -17.07 -2.79 3.38
CA PRO A 69 -16.77 -3.12 1.98
C PRO A 69 -15.64 -2.24 1.42
N VAL A 70 -14.46 -2.38 2.01
CA VAL A 70 -13.25 -1.63 1.64
C VAL A 70 -12.35 -2.41 0.69
N LEU A 71 -12.59 -3.72 0.51
CA LEU A 71 -11.83 -4.55 -0.43
C LEU A 71 -12.39 -4.41 -1.84
N SER A 72 -11.50 -4.57 -2.81
CA SER A 72 -11.84 -4.50 -4.24
C SER A 72 -12.97 -5.46 -4.59
N GLY A 73 -13.98 -4.94 -5.28
CA GLY A 73 -15.19 -5.70 -5.64
C GLY A 73 -16.24 -5.75 -4.53
N GLY A 74 -16.13 -4.87 -3.52
CA GLY A 74 -17.11 -4.77 -2.44
C GLY A 74 -17.05 -5.92 -1.44
N GLN A 75 -15.95 -6.68 -1.41
CA GLN A 75 -15.78 -7.77 -0.47
C GLN A 75 -15.51 -7.24 0.94
N ALA A 76 -15.99 -7.95 1.95
CA ALA A 76 -15.89 -7.55 3.34
C ALA A 76 -16.03 -8.75 4.29
N GLY A 77 -15.52 -8.58 5.51
CA GLY A 77 -15.81 -9.44 6.63
C GLY A 77 -14.82 -10.59 6.83
N PRO A 78 -14.99 -11.34 7.93
CA PRO A 78 -14.06 -12.39 8.34
C PRO A 78 -14.00 -13.56 7.36
N ALA A 79 -15.04 -13.77 6.55
CA ALA A 79 -15.07 -14.82 5.53
C ALA A 79 -13.97 -14.65 4.47
N VAL A 80 -13.59 -13.41 4.14
CA VAL A 80 -12.53 -13.15 3.14
C VAL A 80 -11.15 -13.56 3.67
N PHE A 81 -10.96 -13.59 4.98
CA PHE A 81 -9.71 -14.02 5.62
C PHE A 81 -9.52 -15.54 5.67
N ILE A 82 -10.54 -16.33 5.30
CA ILE A 82 -10.48 -17.79 5.23
C ILE A 82 -10.61 -18.26 3.76
N GLY A 83 -10.84 -17.34 2.83
CA GLY A 83 -10.96 -17.62 1.40
C GLY A 83 -9.63 -17.73 0.64
N THR A 84 -9.72 -17.90 -0.67
CA THR A 84 -8.57 -18.02 -1.57
C THR A 84 -7.65 -16.79 -1.59
N THR A 85 -8.18 -15.61 -1.24
CA THR A 85 -7.44 -14.34 -1.18
C THR A 85 -6.78 -14.07 0.18
N ALA A 86 -7.01 -14.93 1.19
CA ALA A 86 -6.49 -14.77 2.54
C ALA A 86 -4.97 -14.60 2.59
N GLY A 87 -4.24 -15.38 1.77
CA GLY A 87 -2.78 -15.30 1.70
C GLY A 87 -2.27 -13.93 1.27
N TYR A 88 -2.97 -13.26 0.35
CA TYR A 88 -2.61 -11.91 -0.10
C TYR A 88 -2.85 -10.87 1.00
N LEU A 89 -3.96 -10.98 1.73
CA LEU A 89 -4.29 -10.09 2.84
C LEU A 89 -3.25 -10.17 3.97
N LEU A 90 -2.80 -11.39 4.31
CA LEU A 90 -1.73 -11.59 5.28
C LEU A 90 -0.38 -11.04 4.76
N GLY A 91 -0.08 -11.24 3.47
CA GLY A 91 1.12 -10.69 2.83
C GLY A 91 1.16 -9.16 2.83
N TRP A 92 -0.01 -8.50 2.70
CA TRP A 92 -0.10 -7.03 2.74
C TRP A 92 0.33 -6.45 4.08
N LEU A 93 0.16 -7.15 5.19
CA LEU A 93 0.62 -6.69 6.51
C LEU A 93 2.15 -6.60 6.60
N ILE A 94 2.85 -7.54 5.94
CA ILE A 94 4.32 -7.66 5.98
C ILE A 94 4.97 -6.76 4.91
N THR A 95 4.27 -6.51 3.81
CA THR A 95 4.74 -5.74 2.66
C THR A 95 5.33 -4.36 3.02
N PRO A 96 4.64 -3.45 3.75
CA PRO A 96 5.18 -2.13 4.07
C PRO A 96 6.41 -2.19 4.99
N ALA A 97 6.51 -3.20 5.87
CA ALA A 97 7.70 -3.40 6.69
C ALA A 97 8.90 -3.77 5.83
N MET A 98 8.73 -4.75 4.93
CA MET A 98 9.79 -5.20 4.02
C MET A 98 10.21 -4.11 3.04
N MET A 99 9.25 -3.38 2.48
CA MET A 99 9.50 -2.36 1.48
C MET A 99 10.27 -1.18 2.06
N ALA A 100 9.88 -0.72 3.25
CA ALA A 100 10.59 0.36 3.92
C ALA A 100 11.97 -0.08 4.46
N TYR A 101 12.12 -1.33 4.88
CA TYR A 101 13.44 -1.90 5.22
C TYR A 101 14.36 -1.97 3.99
N GLY A 102 13.82 -2.33 2.82
CA GLY A 102 14.53 -2.31 1.54
C GLY A 102 14.94 -0.89 1.11
N LEU A 103 14.06 0.09 1.28
CA LEU A 103 14.35 1.50 1.00
C LEU A 103 15.44 2.09 1.90
N SER A 104 15.59 1.53 3.11
CA SER A 104 16.66 1.90 4.04
C SER A 104 18.05 1.42 3.59
N ARG A 105 18.13 0.61 2.52
CA ARG A 105 19.42 0.22 1.93
C ARG A 105 19.92 1.29 0.95
N PRO A 106 21.21 1.67 1.01
CA PRO A 106 21.80 2.74 0.19
C PRO A 106 21.81 2.47 -1.31
N ILE A 107 21.46 1.26 -1.76
CA ILE A 107 21.41 0.90 -3.18
C ILE A 107 20.15 1.44 -3.87
N VAL A 108 19.05 1.60 -3.13
CA VAL A 108 17.78 2.14 -3.66
C VAL A 108 17.74 3.66 -3.54
N SER A 109 18.34 4.26 -2.51
CA SER A 109 18.40 5.73 -2.41
C SER A 109 19.26 6.38 -3.51
N ARG A 110 20.28 5.67 -4.02
CA ARG A 110 21.12 6.17 -5.13
C ARG A 110 20.41 6.21 -6.48
N SER A 111 19.43 5.34 -6.72
CA SER A 111 18.75 5.31 -8.03
C SER A 111 17.74 6.45 -8.20
N TRP A 112 17.15 6.96 -7.11
CA TRP A 112 16.21 8.09 -7.16
C TRP A 112 16.93 9.45 -7.13
N GLY A 113 18.09 9.55 -6.45
CA GLY A 113 18.93 10.75 -6.52
C GLY A 113 19.55 10.99 -7.91
N ALA A 114 19.59 9.98 -8.78
CA ALA A 114 20.00 10.14 -10.18
C ALA A 114 18.91 10.76 -11.08
N THR A 115 17.66 10.85 -10.59
CA THR A 115 16.54 11.51 -11.29
C THR A 115 16.35 12.97 -10.88
N ASP A 116 17.05 13.44 -9.84
CA ASP A 116 17.04 14.82 -9.38
C ASP A 116 17.98 15.73 -10.20
N CYS A 117 18.36 15.34 -11.42
CA CYS A 117 19.00 16.28 -12.34
C CYS A 117 17.93 17.23 -12.87
N HIS A 118 17.69 18.29 -12.10
CA HIS A 118 16.87 19.42 -12.53
C HIS A 118 17.63 20.19 -13.61
N LEU A 119 16.97 20.50 -14.73
CA LEU A 119 17.48 21.49 -15.67
C LEU A 119 17.44 22.86 -14.99
N ASP A 120 18.58 23.33 -14.50
CA ASP A 120 18.77 24.71 -14.07
C ASP A 120 19.63 25.43 -15.12
N ASN A 121 19.10 26.53 -15.67
CA ASN A 121 19.76 27.36 -16.67
C ASN A 121 20.43 26.61 -17.85
N GLY A 122 19.77 25.57 -18.38
CA GLY A 122 20.25 24.82 -19.56
C GLY A 122 21.46 23.91 -19.32
N ARG A 123 21.84 23.67 -18.05
CA ARG A 123 22.87 22.70 -17.69
C ARG A 123 22.24 21.58 -16.85
N LEU A 124 22.67 20.35 -17.13
CA LEU A 124 22.29 19.18 -16.34
C LEU A 124 23.21 19.16 -15.12
N ASP A 125 22.71 19.64 -13.98
CA ASP A 125 23.42 19.52 -12.72
C ASP A 125 22.99 18.20 -12.06
N CYS A 126 23.89 17.24 -12.21
CA CYS A 126 23.96 15.98 -11.48
C CYS A 126 25.24 16.05 -10.60
#